data_AF-A0A1M5C645-F1
#
_entry.id   AF-A0A1M5C645-F1
#
_cell.length_a   1.000
_cell.length_b   1.000
_cell.length_c   1.000
_cell.angle_alpha   90.00
_cell.angle_beta   90.00
_cell.angle_gamma   90.00
#
_symmetry.space_group_name_H-M   'P 1'
#
loop_
_entity.id
_entity.type
_entity.pdbx_description
1 polymer ?
#
loop_
_entity_poly.entity_id
_entity_poly.type
_entity_poly.pdbx_seq_one_letter_code
_entity_poly.pdbx_strand_id
1 'polypeptide(L)'
;MKTSRRLLCKSCRHQFSVKDRAFAGQKQPHKNKTVFMEIVTKKPIRGIAQIAELSPKAVYDKIDFIYAQCRRFAGEREAKAHRIRRKYVRLCVDRQDYLINWQSRKRRKNIQFTSVCTVEGKTGYVLGHHLNFDPNRNQFDIDDAARENGDFDPRSRKYFHAHPQYWKSDEFYAIARSQ
;
A
#
# COMPACT_ATOMS: atom_id res chain seq x y z
N MET A 1 4.60 -11.10 -28.95
CA MET A 1 5.56 -10.03 -28.59
C MET A 1 6.67 -10.60 -27.73
N LYS A 2 7.93 -10.28 -28.03
CA LYS A 2 9.08 -10.67 -27.20
C LYS A 2 9.02 -9.92 -25.86
N THR A 3 9.08 -10.64 -24.74
CA THR A 3 8.92 -10.09 -23.39
C THR A 3 10.22 -10.04 -22.59
N SER A 4 11.25 -10.75 -23.05
CA SER A 4 12.59 -10.72 -22.49
C SER A 4 13.65 -10.79 -23.59
N ARG A 5 14.82 -10.23 -23.31
CA ARG A 5 16.03 -10.37 -24.12
C ARG A 5 17.14 -11.01 -23.30
N ARG A 6 17.86 -11.92 -23.93
CA ARG A 6 19.08 -12.51 -23.36
C ARG A 6 20.24 -11.61 -23.69
N LEU A 7 21.02 -11.24 -22.69
CA LEU A 7 22.22 -10.42 -22.80
C LEU A 7 23.42 -11.24 -22.34
N LEU A 8 24.59 -10.91 -22.90
CA LEU A 8 25.88 -11.48 -22.52
C LEU A 8 26.71 -10.36 -21.90
N CYS A 9 27.22 -10.57 -20.68
CA CYS A 9 28.18 -9.65 -20.08
C CYS A 9 29.47 -9.67 -20.90
N LYS A 10 29.92 -8.51 -21.41
CA LYS A 10 31.17 -8.44 -22.20
C LYS A 10 32.43 -8.68 -21.38
N SER A 11 32.38 -8.46 -20.06
CA SER A 11 33.53 -8.67 -19.15
C SER A 11 33.66 -10.14 -18.73
N CYS A 12 32.63 -10.72 -18.09
CA CYS A 12 32.70 -12.08 -17.55
C CYS A 12 32.05 -13.16 -18.44
N ARG A 13 31.50 -12.79 -19.60
CA ARG A 13 30.76 -13.69 -20.53
C ARG A 13 29.56 -14.43 -19.91
N HIS A 14 29.09 -14.02 -18.74
CA HIS A 14 27.88 -14.58 -18.14
C HIS A 14 26.64 -14.17 -18.95
N GLN A 15 25.76 -15.13 -19.25
CA GLN A 15 24.48 -14.89 -19.93
C GLN A 15 23.38 -14.65 -18.91
N PHE A 16 22.65 -13.55 -19.06
CA PHE A 16 21.51 -13.22 -18.21
C PHE A 16 20.33 -12.73 -19.03
N SER A 17 19.12 -12.88 -18.50
CA SER A 17 17.88 -12.47 -19.18
C SER A 17 17.32 -11.22 -18.53
N VAL A 18 17.08 -10.18 -19.33
CA VAL A 18 16.42 -8.96 -18.90
C VAL A 18 14.98 -8.95 -19.39
N LYS A 19 14.05 -8.66 -18.49
CA LYS A 19 12.63 -8.49 -18.81
C LYS A 19 12.46 -7.12 -19.48
N ASP A 20 12.11 -7.12 -20.77
CA ASP A 20 11.87 -5.87 -21.52
C ASP A 20 10.47 -5.30 -21.27
N ARG A 21 9.54 -6.16 -20.85
CA ARG A 21 8.16 -5.79 -20.53
C ARG A 21 7.85 -6.12 -19.08
N ALA A 22 7.09 -5.24 -18.42
CA ALA A 22 6.69 -5.45 -17.02
C ALA A 22 5.88 -6.74 -16.79
N PHE A 23 5.15 -7.21 -17.81
CA PHE A 23 4.35 -8.44 -17.75
C PHE A 23 5.12 -9.72 -18.17
N ALA A 24 6.44 -9.63 -18.37
CA ALA A 24 7.25 -10.80 -18.74
C ALA A 24 7.16 -11.91 -17.67
N GLY A 25 6.76 -13.10 -18.10
CA GLY A 25 6.54 -14.27 -17.22
C GLY A 25 5.12 -14.38 -16.64
N GLN A 26 4.23 -13.43 -16.89
CA GLN A 26 2.83 -13.58 -16.49
C GLN A 26 2.05 -14.47 -17.45
N LYS A 27 1.18 -15.30 -16.88
CA LYS A 27 0.11 -15.98 -17.62
C LYS A 27 -1.02 -15.00 -17.93
N GLN A 28 -1.60 -15.07 -19.13
CA GLN A 28 -2.75 -14.26 -19.59
C GLN A 28 -2.64 -12.75 -19.27
N PRO A 29 -1.59 -12.04 -19.72
CA PRO A 29 -1.40 -10.62 -19.41
C PRO A 29 -2.48 -9.69 -20.01
N HIS A 30 -3.17 -10.12 -21.07
CA HIS A 30 -4.27 -9.35 -21.66
C HIS A 30 -5.45 -9.15 -20.70
N LYS A 31 -5.64 -10.07 -19.73
CA LYS A 31 -6.69 -9.96 -18.70
C LYS A 31 -6.40 -8.89 -17.65
N ASN A 32 -5.16 -8.39 -17.56
CA ASN A 32 -4.78 -7.35 -16.59
C ASN A 32 -5.64 -6.08 -16.74
N LYS A 33 -5.96 -5.69 -17.98
CA LYS A 33 -6.80 -4.52 -18.26
C LYS A 33 -8.20 -4.71 -17.69
N THR A 34 -8.83 -5.86 -17.97
CA THR A 34 -10.17 -6.19 -17.47
C THR A 34 -10.18 -6.18 -15.95
N VAL A 35 -9.26 -6.92 -15.32
CA VAL A 35 -9.16 -6.97 -13.85
C VAL A 35 -8.99 -5.56 -13.26
N PHE A 36 -8.13 -4.73 -13.85
CA PHE A 36 -7.92 -3.36 -13.36
C PHE A 36 -9.18 -2.50 -13.46
N MET A 37 -9.85 -2.50 -14.62
CA MET A 37 -11.10 -1.74 -14.80
C MET A 37 -12.17 -2.18 -13.81
N GLU A 38 -12.30 -3.48 -13.56
CA GLU A 38 -13.33 -4.00 -12.66
C GLU A 38 -13.04 -3.73 -11.17
N ILE A 39 -11.77 -3.58 -10.79
CA ILE A 39 -11.39 -3.09 -9.46
C ILE A 39 -11.80 -1.63 -9.29
N VAL A 40 -11.50 -0.79 -10.29
CA VAL A 40 -11.80 0.66 -10.24
C VAL A 40 -13.31 0.91 -10.19
N THR A 41 -14.11 0.07 -10.84
CA THR A 41 -15.58 0.10 -10.76
C THR A 41 -16.15 -0.56 -9.50
N LYS A 42 -15.29 -0.97 -8.56
CA LYS A 42 -15.64 -1.54 -7.25
C LYS A 42 -16.42 -2.87 -7.33
N LYS A 43 -16.19 -3.69 -8.36
CA LYS A 43 -16.80 -5.03 -8.39
C LYS A 43 -16.23 -5.94 -7.30
N PRO A 44 -17.05 -6.83 -6.71
CA PRO A 44 -16.55 -7.82 -5.76
C PRO A 44 -15.60 -8.80 -6.46
N ILE A 45 -14.58 -9.30 -5.74
CA ILE A 45 -13.55 -10.21 -6.30
C ILE A 45 -14.16 -11.43 -7.02
N ARG A 46 -15.26 -11.98 -6.50
CA ARG A 46 -15.98 -13.08 -7.17
C ARG A 46 -16.57 -12.67 -8.53
N GLY A 47 -17.12 -11.47 -8.63
CA GLY A 47 -17.62 -10.91 -9.88
C GLY A 47 -16.48 -10.64 -10.88
N ILE A 48 -15.35 -10.14 -10.39
CA ILE A 48 -14.14 -9.96 -11.22
C ILE A 48 -13.65 -11.31 -11.75
N ALA A 49 -13.59 -12.32 -10.90
CA ALA A 49 -13.18 -13.67 -11.28
C ALA A 49 -14.08 -14.27 -12.36
N GLN A 50 -15.40 -14.07 -12.26
CA GLN A 50 -16.37 -14.52 -13.27
C GLN A 50 -16.18 -13.79 -14.60
N ILE A 51 -16.12 -12.45 -14.59
CA ILE A 51 -16.01 -11.64 -15.82
C ILE A 51 -14.66 -11.87 -16.52
N ALA A 52 -13.58 -11.94 -15.74
CA ALA A 52 -12.26 -12.17 -16.28
C ALA A 52 -12.00 -13.65 -16.60
N GLU A 53 -12.92 -14.57 -16.27
CA GLU A 53 -12.73 -16.02 -16.36
C GLU A 53 -11.39 -16.45 -15.75
N LEU A 54 -11.19 -16.08 -14.49
CA LEU A 54 -9.98 -16.35 -13.71
C LEU A 54 -10.36 -17.05 -12.41
N SER A 55 -9.47 -17.91 -11.92
CA SER A 55 -9.60 -18.39 -10.54
C SER A 55 -9.44 -17.20 -9.56
N PRO A 56 -10.04 -17.25 -8.36
CA PRO A 56 -9.87 -16.19 -7.37
C PRO A 56 -8.39 -15.90 -7.05
N LYS A 57 -7.56 -16.95 -6.96
CA LYS A 57 -6.11 -16.80 -6.78
C LYS A 57 -5.49 -16.00 -7.93
N ALA A 58 -5.83 -16.34 -9.18
CA ALA A 58 -5.28 -15.62 -10.33
C ALA A 58 -5.71 -14.14 -10.34
N VAL A 59 -6.91 -13.81 -9.83
CA VAL A 59 -7.33 -12.40 -9.65
C VAL A 59 -6.42 -11.70 -8.64
N TYR A 60 -6.12 -12.31 -7.49
CA TYR A 60 -5.19 -11.73 -6.51
C TYR A 60 -3.77 -11.56 -7.06
N ASP A 61 -3.23 -12.56 -7.76
CA ASP A 61 -1.90 -12.46 -8.41
C ASP A 61 -1.86 -11.28 -9.41
N LYS A 62 -2.99 -10.97 -10.06
CA LYS A 62 -3.15 -9.83 -10.97
C LYS A 62 -3.24 -8.51 -10.20
N ILE A 63 -3.96 -8.48 -9.08
CA ILE A 63 -4.04 -7.33 -8.18
C ILE A 63 -2.65 -6.93 -7.70
N ASP A 64 -1.83 -7.88 -7.25
CA ASP A 64 -0.46 -7.60 -6.77
C ASP A 64 0.41 -6.98 -7.88
N PHE A 65 0.31 -7.52 -9.10
CA PHE A 65 1.01 -6.96 -10.25
C PHE A 65 0.53 -5.53 -10.57
N ILE A 66 -0.79 -5.31 -10.61
CA ILE A 66 -1.40 -4.01 -10.88
C ILE A 66 -0.97 -3.00 -9.81
N TYR A 67 -1.02 -3.38 -8.54
CA TYR A 67 -0.54 -2.56 -7.43
C TYR A 67 0.91 -2.11 -7.64
N ALA A 68 1.81 -3.04 -7.99
CA ALA A 68 3.20 -2.70 -8.30
C ALA A 68 3.32 -1.74 -9.50
N GLN A 69 2.48 -1.87 -10.53
CA GLN A 69 2.48 -0.93 -11.66
C GLN A 69 1.94 0.45 -11.26
N CYS A 70 0.88 0.52 -10.47
CA CYS A 70 0.33 1.77 -9.94
C CYS A 70 1.38 2.52 -9.09
N ARG A 71 2.09 1.80 -8.21
CA ARG A 71 3.19 2.38 -7.40
C ARG A 71 4.30 2.97 -8.27
N ARG A 72 4.72 2.26 -9.33
CA ARG A 72 5.72 2.77 -10.28
C ARG A 72 5.23 4.00 -11.04
N PHE A 73 3.99 3.96 -11.51
CA PHE A 73 3.37 5.05 -12.25
C PHE A 73 3.20 6.32 -11.40
N ALA A 74 2.83 6.16 -10.12
CA ALA A 74 2.77 7.25 -9.15
C ALA A 74 4.18 7.78 -8.85
N GLY A 75 5.12 6.88 -8.54
CA GLY A 75 6.51 7.25 -8.23
C GLY A 75 7.19 8.02 -9.35
N GLU A 76 6.95 7.69 -10.63
CA GLU A 76 7.51 8.46 -11.76
C GLU A 76 6.98 9.91 -11.81
N ARG A 77 5.72 10.13 -11.42
CA ARG A 77 5.12 11.48 -11.36
C ARG A 77 5.62 12.25 -10.16
N GLU A 78 5.64 11.62 -9.00
CA GLU A 78 6.13 12.19 -7.75
C GLU A 78 7.61 12.56 -7.88
N ALA A 79 8.41 11.73 -8.56
CA ALA A 79 9.80 12.04 -8.88
C ALA A 79 9.96 13.28 -9.77
N LYS A 80 8.92 13.72 -10.49
CA LYS A 80 8.95 14.99 -11.26
C LYS A 80 8.28 16.14 -10.50
N ALA A 81 7.57 15.87 -9.41
CA ALA A 81 6.78 16.85 -8.68
C ALA A 81 7.63 17.99 -8.09
N HIS A 82 8.88 17.70 -7.67
CA HIS A 82 9.81 18.71 -7.17
C HIS A 82 10.16 19.80 -8.20
N ARG A 83 9.92 19.55 -9.49
CA ARG A 83 10.15 20.51 -10.59
C ARG A 83 9.00 21.50 -10.77
N ILE A 84 7.87 21.28 -10.10
CA ILE A 84 6.68 22.11 -10.22
C ILE A 84 6.78 23.24 -9.19
N ARG A 85 7.12 24.45 -9.65
CA ARG A 85 7.14 25.62 -8.79
C ARG A 85 5.71 26.08 -8.50
N ARG A 86 5.32 26.14 -7.23
CA ARG A 86 4.03 26.68 -6.77
C ARG A 86 4.24 27.73 -5.70
N LYS A 87 3.51 28.85 -5.79
CA LYS A 87 3.56 29.92 -4.78
C LYS A 87 2.94 29.49 -3.45
N TYR A 88 1.89 28.69 -3.52
CA TYR A 88 1.22 28.06 -2.38
C TYR A 88 0.55 26.75 -2.84
N VAL A 89 0.28 25.86 -1.90
CA VAL A 89 -0.44 24.60 -2.13
C VAL A 89 -1.61 24.56 -1.17
N ARG A 90 -2.84 24.52 -1.70
CA ARG A 90 -4.02 24.30 -0.87
C ARG A 90 -4.16 22.81 -0.63
N LEU A 91 -4.15 22.39 0.62
CA LEU A 91 -4.37 21.00 1.01
C LEU A 91 -5.81 20.82 1.47
N CYS A 92 -6.51 19.86 0.90
CA CYS A 92 -7.82 19.40 1.34
C CYS A 92 -7.63 18.01 1.94
N VAL A 93 -8.02 17.84 3.20
CA VAL A 93 -7.90 16.57 3.93
C VAL A 93 -9.30 16.05 4.22
N ASP A 94 -9.53 14.77 3.92
CA ASP A 94 -10.77 14.08 4.24
C ASP A 94 -10.47 12.73 4.91
N ARG A 95 -11.43 12.21 5.67
CA ARG A 95 -11.30 10.98 6.46
C ARG A 95 -12.53 10.11 6.26
N GLN A 96 -12.30 8.85 5.88
CA GLN A 96 -13.34 7.85 5.72
C GLN A 96 -13.11 6.66 6.65
N ASP A 97 -14.16 6.24 7.35
CA ASP A 97 -14.15 5.02 8.16
C ASP A 97 -14.78 3.85 7.40
N TYR A 98 -14.04 2.74 7.35
CA TYR A 98 -14.48 1.47 6.81
C TYR A 98 -14.67 0.48 7.96
N LEU A 99 -15.91 0.10 8.23
CA LEU A 99 -16.23 -1.00 9.14
C LEU A 99 -16.13 -2.32 8.38
N ILE A 100 -15.15 -3.15 8.74
CA ILE A 100 -15.00 -4.46 8.14
C ILE A 100 -15.16 -5.57 9.18
N ASN A 101 -15.83 -6.64 8.76
CA ASN A 101 -15.90 -7.88 9.52
C ASN A 101 -14.52 -8.56 9.44
N TRP A 102 -13.70 -8.44 10.50
CA TRP A 102 -12.37 -9.05 10.47
C TRP A 102 -12.46 -10.57 10.60
N GLN A 103 -11.79 -11.25 9.67
CA GLN A 103 -12.11 -12.62 9.30
C GLN A 103 -11.42 -13.69 10.18
N SER A 104 -11.26 -13.44 11.49
CA SER A 104 -10.94 -14.55 12.39
C SER A 104 -12.21 -15.37 12.59
N ARG A 105 -12.25 -16.60 12.06
CA ARG A 105 -13.36 -17.55 12.30
C ARG A 105 -13.69 -17.73 13.78
N LYS A 106 -12.69 -17.53 14.66
CA LYS A 106 -12.82 -17.67 16.12
C LYS A 106 -13.33 -16.40 16.80
N ARG A 107 -13.17 -15.22 16.18
CA ARG A 107 -13.58 -13.93 16.74
C ARG A 107 -14.00 -12.98 15.62
N ARG A 108 -15.30 -12.98 15.31
CA ARG A 108 -15.91 -11.96 14.43
C ARG A 108 -16.03 -10.66 15.21
N LYS A 109 -15.13 -9.72 14.96
CA LYS A 109 -15.24 -8.36 15.46
C LYS A 109 -15.33 -7.42 14.26
N ASN A 110 -16.18 -6.40 14.39
CA ASN A 110 -16.14 -5.26 13.49
C ASN A 110 -14.91 -4.44 13.85
N ILE A 111 -13.98 -4.31 12.89
CA ILE A 111 -12.81 -3.47 13.03
C ILE A 111 -13.01 -2.25 12.13
N GLN A 112 -12.83 -1.07 12.71
CA GLN A 112 -12.83 0.17 11.97
C GLN A 112 -11.44 0.43 11.40
N PHE A 113 -11.36 0.51 10.08
CA PHE A 113 -10.21 1.07 9.39
C PHE A 113 -10.51 2.51 9.03
N THR A 114 -9.68 3.42 9.50
CA THR A 114 -9.76 4.83 9.14
C THR A 114 -8.76 5.09 8.03
N SER A 115 -9.25 5.65 6.93
CA SER A 115 -8.43 6.13 5.84
C SER A 115 -8.45 7.64 5.78
N VAL A 116 -7.28 8.26 5.73
CA VAL A 116 -7.12 9.71 5.59
C VAL A 116 -6.55 10.00 4.20
N CYS A 117 -7.24 10.85 3.45
CA CYS A 117 -6.85 11.28 2.12
C CYS A 117 -6.46 12.76 2.14
N THR A 118 -5.30 13.10 1.59
CA THR A 118 -4.87 14.49 1.36
C THR A 118 -4.78 14.75 -0.12
N VAL A 119 -5.44 15.80 -0.58
CA VAL A 119 -5.55 16.18 -1.99
C VAL A 119 -5.12 17.62 -2.17
N GLU A 120 -4.43 17.91 -3.26
CA GLU A 120 -4.11 19.28 -3.65
C GLU A 120 -5.34 19.94 -4.29
N GLY A 121 -5.81 21.05 -3.71
CA GLY A 121 -7.11 21.62 -3.98
C GLY A 121 -7.27 22.30 -5.35
N LYS A 122 -6.19 22.53 -6.12
CA LYS A 122 -6.26 23.16 -7.45
C LYS A 122 -6.37 22.12 -8.57
N THR A 123 -5.59 21.05 -8.48
CA THR A 123 -5.45 20.01 -9.51
C THR A 123 -6.22 18.75 -9.16
N GLY A 124 -6.64 18.58 -7.91
CA GLY A 124 -7.23 17.35 -7.42
C GLY A 124 -6.22 16.20 -7.30
N TYR A 125 -4.92 16.49 -7.39
CA TYR A 125 -3.89 15.46 -7.24
C TYR A 125 -3.88 14.91 -5.81
N VAL A 126 -4.04 13.60 -5.66
CA VAL A 126 -3.97 12.92 -4.37
C VAL A 126 -2.51 12.85 -3.93
N LEU A 127 -2.17 13.58 -2.87
CA LEU A 127 -0.82 13.63 -2.30
C LEU A 127 -0.54 12.43 -1.41
N GLY A 128 -1.57 11.91 -0.74
CA GLY A 128 -1.44 10.74 0.12
C GLY A 128 -2.81 10.17 0.48
N HIS A 129 -2.87 8.85 0.56
CA HIS A 129 -4.03 8.12 1.05
C HIS A 129 -3.53 7.04 2.01
N HIS A 130 -3.74 7.25 3.30
CA HIS A 130 -3.15 6.45 4.37
C HIS A 130 -4.26 5.73 5.13
N LEU A 131 -4.23 4.40 5.06
CA LEU A 131 -5.01 3.55 5.94
C LEU A 131 -4.29 3.45 7.28
N ASN A 132 -5.02 3.41 8.39
CA ASN A 132 -4.49 3.15 9.73
C ASN A 132 -4.02 1.69 9.93
N PHE A 133 -3.36 1.11 8.92
CA PHE A 133 -2.88 -0.25 8.89
C PHE A 133 -1.58 -0.33 8.07
N ASP A 134 -0.58 -0.97 8.66
CA ASP A 134 0.71 -1.22 8.02
C ASP A 134 1.00 -2.73 8.04
N PRO A 135 0.97 -3.41 6.87
CA PRO A 135 1.24 -4.86 6.82
C PRO A 135 2.71 -5.22 7.05
N ASN A 136 3.63 -4.26 7.03
CA ASN A 136 5.06 -4.51 7.16
C ASN A 136 5.58 -4.26 8.59
N ARG A 137 4.70 -3.89 9.52
CA ARG A 137 5.07 -3.59 10.91
C ARG A 137 4.38 -4.53 11.87
N ASN A 138 5.14 -4.96 12.88
CA ASN A 138 4.67 -5.77 13.97
C ASN A 138 4.71 -4.97 15.26
N GLN A 139 3.70 -5.12 16.11
CA GLN A 139 3.62 -4.41 17.39
C GLN A 139 4.83 -4.71 18.29
N PHE A 140 5.33 -5.95 18.28
CA PHE A 140 6.49 -6.34 19.09
C PHE A 140 7.72 -5.51 18.73
N ASP A 141 8.01 -5.36 17.43
CA ASP A 141 9.16 -4.58 16.96
C ASP A 141 9.03 -3.09 17.34
N ILE A 142 7.81 -2.54 17.31
CA ILE A 142 7.54 -1.16 17.72
C ILE A 142 7.78 -0.97 19.22
N ASP A 143 7.28 -1.89 20.04
CA ASP A 143 7.44 -1.81 21.50
C ASP A 143 8.90 -2.04 21.93
N ASP A 144 9.64 -2.91 21.24
CA ASP A 144 11.06 -3.15 21.52
C ASP A 144 11.91 -1.92 21.15
N ALA A 145 11.70 -1.33 19.98
CA ALA A 145 12.36 -0.08 19.59
C ALA A 145 12.03 1.07 20.56
N ALA A 146 10.77 1.15 21.01
CA ALA A 146 10.35 2.12 22.02
C ALA A 146 11.07 1.91 23.36
N ARG A 147 11.32 0.66 23.76
CA ARG A 147 12.04 0.34 25.00
C ARG A 147 13.51 0.74 24.91
N GLU A 148 14.15 0.43 23.80
CA GLU A 148 15.54 0.81 23.53
C GLU A 148 15.72 2.34 23.48
N ASN A 149 14.74 3.07 22.93
CA ASN A 149 14.77 4.52 22.83
C ASN A 149 14.33 5.27 24.10
N GLY A 150 13.84 4.54 25.13
CA GLY A 150 13.33 5.16 26.37
C GLY A 150 11.95 5.84 26.22
N ASP A 151 11.17 5.47 25.20
CA ASP A 151 9.87 6.08 24.87
C ASP A 151 8.75 5.75 25.87
N PHE A 152 9.01 4.87 26.84
CA PHE A 152 8.12 4.57 27.95
C PHE A 152 8.29 5.53 29.14
N ASP A 153 9.31 6.41 29.15
CA ASP A 153 9.43 7.45 30.17
C ASP A 153 8.24 8.43 30.04
N PRO A 154 7.42 8.63 31.10
CA PRO A 154 6.32 9.60 31.08
C PRO A 154 6.75 11.04 30.74
N ARG A 155 8.03 11.38 30.93
CA ARG A 155 8.61 12.68 30.59
C ARG A 155 9.01 12.80 29.11
N SER A 156 9.10 11.67 28.40
CA SER A 156 9.40 11.67 26.97
C SER A 156 8.28 12.32 26.19
N ARG A 157 8.63 13.14 25.20
CA ARG A 157 7.64 13.79 24.36
C ARG A 157 7.27 12.86 23.22
N LYS A 158 5.99 12.49 23.12
CA LYS A 158 5.46 11.52 22.13
C LYS A 158 5.94 11.71 20.70
N TYR A 159 6.11 12.96 20.26
CA TYR A 159 6.55 13.27 18.89
C TYR A 159 8.05 13.07 18.63
N PHE A 160 8.86 12.89 19.68
CA PHE A 160 10.28 12.53 19.60
C PHE A 160 10.54 11.04 19.78
N HIS A 161 9.49 10.22 19.92
CA HIS A 161 9.63 8.78 20.00
C HIS A 161 10.24 8.20 18.72
N ALA A 162 10.80 7.00 18.77
CA ALA A 162 11.35 6.34 17.58
C ALA A 162 10.28 6.12 16.50
N HIS A 163 9.05 5.87 16.95
CA HIS A 163 7.91 5.48 16.13
C HIS A 163 6.63 6.23 16.53
N PRO A 164 6.59 7.57 16.40
CA PRO A 164 5.51 8.41 16.93
C PRO A 164 4.16 8.19 16.21
N GLN A 165 4.17 7.61 15.01
CA GLN A 165 2.98 7.30 14.23
C GLN A 165 2.27 6.01 14.65
N TYR A 166 2.92 5.16 15.44
CA TYR A 166 2.34 3.91 15.92
C TYR A 166 2.03 4.01 17.40
N TRP A 167 0.94 3.36 17.80
CA TRP A 167 0.61 3.24 19.21
C TRP A 167 1.39 2.08 19.81
N LYS A 168 1.80 2.23 21.06
CA LYS A 168 2.45 1.17 21.84
C LYS A 168 1.40 0.32 22.54
N SER A 169 1.76 -0.90 22.96
CA SER A 169 0.81 -1.81 23.62
C SER A 169 0.18 -1.22 24.89
N ASP A 170 0.94 -0.49 25.68
CA ASP A 170 0.46 0.20 26.90
C ASP A 170 -0.63 1.25 26.59
N GLU A 171 -0.48 1.99 25.50
CA GLU A 171 -1.47 2.96 25.01
C GLU A 171 -2.76 2.26 24.56
N PHE A 172 -2.64 1.13 23.86
CA PHE A 172 -3.80 0.30 23.52
C PHE A 172 -4.53 -0.21 24.76
N TYR A 173 -3.80 -0.72 25.77
CA TYR A 173 -4.39 -1.19 27.01
C TYR A 173 -5.02 -0.06 27.83
N ALA A 174 -4.42 1.12 27.85
CA ALA A 174 -4.99 2.29 28.53
C ALA A 174 -6.34 2.67 27.95
N ILE A 175 -6.48 2.67 26.63
CA ILE A 175 -7.73 2.99 25.96
C ILE A 175 -8.76 1.87 26.13
N ALA A 176 -8.34 0.61 26.06
CA ALA A 176 -9.22 -0.53 26.31
C ALA A 176 -9.78 -0.55 27.75
N ARG A 177 -9.07 0.01 28.73
CA ARG A 177 -9.56 0.19 30.11
C ARG A 177 -10.50 1.38 30.28
N SER A 178 -10.49 2.32 29.33
CA SER A 178 -11.32 3.53 29.37
C SER A 178 -12.66 3.38 28.64
N GLN A 179 -12.90 2.25 27.99
CA GLN A 179 -14.14 1.86 27.31
C GLN A 179 -14.88 0.81 28.12
#